data_AF-A0A7W0Y8Q3-F1
#
_entry.id   AF-A0A7W0Y8Q3-F1
#
_cell.length_a   1.000
_cell.length_b   1.000
_cell.length_c   1.000
_cell.angle_alpha   90.00
_cell.angle_beta   90.00
_cell.angle_gamma   90.00
#
_symmetry.space_group_name_H-M   'P 1'
#
loop_
_entity.id
_entity.type
_entity.pdbx_description
1 polymer ?
#
loop_
_entity_poly.entity_id
_entity_poly.type
_entity_poly.pdbx_seq_one_letter_code
_entity_poly.pdbx_strand_id
1 'polypeptide(L)'
;RGGTAIRQRDNTFSEIVGLHQGTGWMYMAADVTAAYADDADISMVQREVVYLAPNTVVIYDRVASTGNTTQTWGLVSPIQPQVSGATATFAGDHTMKVTRLAPSAASASVYDFKADSDYKNGWRLDATMAGGDQRYLHVLSIDGAATQTTAIGDTGVTMQLADGRNVTIEFSRNTPGASMTIDGTTTALTATVDTLPE
;
A
#
# COMPACT_ATOMS: atom_id res chain seq x y z
N ARG A 1 -5.41 -12.02 -15.70
CA ARG A 1 -5.11 -13.23 -16.51
C ARG A 1 -5.41 -12.95 -17.97
N GLY A 2 -4.42 -13.01 -18.87
CA GLY A 2 -4.66 -12.79 -20.31
C GLY A 2 -5.39 -11.48 -20.65
N GLY A 3 -5.04 -10.39 -19.95
CA GLY A 3 -5.70 -9.08 -20.11
C GLY A 3 -7.05 -8.91 -19.39
N THR A 4 -7.62 -9.98 -18.83
CA THR A 4 -8.88 -9.93 -18.07
C THR A 4 -8.61 -9.85 -16.56
N ALA A 5 -9.34 -8.98 -15.87
CA ALA A 5 -9.29 -8.88 -14.41
C ALA A 5 -9.81 -10.17 -13.75
N ILE A 6 -9.10 -10.65 -12.73
CA ILE A 6 -9.60 -11.72 -11.86
C ILE A 6 -10.65 -11.08 -10.96
N ARG A 7 -11.87 -11.62 -10.97
CA ARG A 7 -12.99 -11.03 -10.25
C ARG A 7 -12.95 -11.41 -8.77
N GLN A 8 -13.28 -10.45 -7.93
CA GLN A 8 -13.67 -10.73 -6.55
C GLN A 8 -15.04 -11.43 -6.54
N ARG A 9 -15.31 -12.15 -5.46
CA ARG A 9 -16.58 -12.83 -5.25
C ARG A 9 -17.43 -12.12 -4.19
N ASP A 10 -18.74 -12.19 -4.42
CA ASP A 10 -19.73 -11.82 -3.43
C ASP A 10 -19.84 -12.91 -2.35
N ASN A 11 -20.37 -12.56 -1.18
CA ASN A 11 -20.61 -13.47 -0.05
C ASN A 11 -19.37 -14.16 0.53
N THR A 12 -18.19 -13.55 0.35
CA THR A 12 -16.95 -13.93 1.05
C THR A 12 -16.62 -12.90 2.13
N PHE A 13 -15.92 -13.30 3.19
CA PHE A 13 -15.58 -12.41 4.30
C PHE A 13 -14.08 -12.13 4.31
N SER A 14 -13.72 -10.86 4.17
CA SER A 14 -12.37 -10.39 4.50
C SER A 14 -12.30 -10.08 5.98
N GLU A 15 -11.11 -10.16 6.55
CA GLU A 15 -10.90 -10.00 8.00
C GLU A 15 -9.92 -8.86 8.27
N ILE A 16 -10.25 -8.00 9.23
CA ILE A 16 -9.24 -7.16 9.89
C ILE A 16 -8.50 -8.07 10.86
N VAL A 17 -7.23 -8.30 10.59
CA VAL A 17 -6.36 -9.20 11.35
C VAL A 17 -5.39 -8.45 12.26
N GLY A 18 -5.32 -7.13 12.14
CA GLY A 18 -4.49 -6.28 12.97
C GLY A 18 -5.08 -4.88 13.07
N LEU A 19 -5.14 -4.32 14.28
CA LEU A 19 -5.52 -2.94 14.52
C LEU A 19 -4.83 -2.47 15.79
N HIS A 20 -3.97 -1.47 15.65
CA HIS A 20 -3.24 -0.87 16.76
C HIS A 20 -3.22 0.64 16.61
N GLN A 21 -3.22 1.36 17.72
CA GLN A 21 -3.02 2.80 17.71
C GLN A 21 -2.13 3.24 18.85
N GLY A 22 -1.46 4.37 18.65
CA GLY A 22 -0.73 5.06 19.69
C GLY A 22 -0.67 6.54 19.39
N THR A 23 0.09 7.27 20.20
CA THR A 23 0.23 8.72 20.01
C THR A 23 0.84 9.04 18.65
N GLY A 24 0.05 9.63 17.77
CA GLY A 24 0.51 10.09 16.46
C GLY A 24 0.68 8.99 15.41
N TRP A 25 0.12 7.79 15.62
CA TRP A 25 0.13 6.71 14.63
C TRP A 25 -1.03 5.74 14.78
N MET A 26 -1.37 5.07 13.68
CA MET A 26 -2.32 3.96 13.63
C MET A 26 -1.78 2.89 12.67
N TYR A 27 -1.97 1.63 13.02
CA TYR A 27 -1.69 0.47 12.20
C TYR A 27 -2.96 -0.34 11.98
N MET A 28 -3.15 -0.83 10.77
CA MET A 28 -4.24 -1.72 10.39
C MET A 28 -3.71 -2.79 9.45
N ALA A 29 -4.18 -4.02 9.61
CA ALA A 29 -3.91 -5.14 8.73
C ALA A 29 -5.21 -5.85 8.34
N ALA A 30 -5.33 -6.20 7.07
CA ALA A 30 -6.46 -6.93 6.54
C ALA A 30 -6.00 -8.13 5.70
N ASP A 31 -6.68 -9.27 5.87
CA ASP A 31 -6.61 -10.39 4.95
C ASP A 31 -7.88 -10.38 4.07
N VAL A 32 -7.67 -10.16 2.78
CA VAL A 32 -8.74 -10.12 1.78
C VAL A 32 -8.63 -11.29 0.79
N THR A 33 -7.82 -12.30 1.10
CA THR A 33 -7.61 -13.48 0.25
C THR A 33 -8.93 -14.20 -0.04
N ALA A 34 -9.84 -14.24 0.94
CA ALA A 34 -11.16 -14.85 0.81
C ALA A 34 -11.98 -14.27 -0.35
N ALA A 35 -11.78 -13.00 -0.72
CA ALA A 35 -12.46 -12.39 -1.87
C ALA A 35 -12.13 -13.07 -3.21
N TYR A 36 -11.08 -13.90 -3.24
CA TYR A 36 -10.59 -14.63 -4.41
C TYR A 36 -10.61 -16.16 -4.23
N ALA A 37 -11.26 -16.70 -3.18
CA ALA A 37 -11.03 -18.03 -2.63
C ALA A 37 -11.14 -19.27 -3.55
N ASP A 38 -11.85 -19.22 -4.69
CA ASP A 38 -11.87 -20.33 -5.68
C ASP A 38 -11.31 -19.90 -7.05
N ASP A 39 -10.48 -18.87 -7.09
CA ASP A 39 -9.58 -18.66 -8.23
C ASP A 39 -8.22 -19.27 -7.91
N ALA A 40 -7.91 -20.39 -8.56
CA ALA A 40 -6.68 -21.15 -8.34
C ALA A 40 -5.39 -20.38 -8.65
N ASP A 41 -5.49 -19.22 -9.33
CA ASP A 41 -4.34 -18.38 -9.58
C ASP A 41 -4.01 -17.41 -8.44
N ILE A 42 -4.86 -17.28 -7.41
CA ILE A 42 -4.65 -16.38 -6.26
C ILE A 42 -4.51 -17.20 -4.98
N SER A 43 -3.42 -17.00 -4.24
CA SER A 43 -3.18 -17.69 -2.97
C SER A 43 -3.01 -16.76 -1.77
N MET A 44 -2.79 -15.47 -2.01
CA MET A 44 -2.68 -14.47 -0.93
C MET A 44 -2.98 -13.08 -1.45
N VAL A 45 -3.81 -12.34 -0.71
CA VAL A 45 -4.00 -10.90 -0.86
C VAL A 45 -4.20 -10.29 0.52
N GLN A 46 -3.16 -9.65 1.05
CA GLN A 46 -3.16 -9.01 2.37
C GLN A 46 -2.64 -7.58 2.25
N ARG A 47 -3.17 -6.69 3.09
CA ARG A 47 -2.76 -5.28 3.15
C ARG A 47 -2.50 -4.87 4.58
N GLU A 48 -1.40 -4.16 4.80
CA GLU A 48 -1.16 -3.38 5.99
C GLU A 48 -1.02 -1.90 5.65
N VAL A 49 -1.50 -1.08 6.58
CA VAL A 49 -1.44 0.37 6.49
C VAL A 49 -0.92 0.89 7.83
N VAL A 50 0.15 1.69 7.78
CA VAL A 50 0.59 2.50 8.92
C VAL A 50 0.36 3.96 8.58
N TYR A 51 -0.53 4.61 9.31
CA TYR A 51 -0.70 6.05 9.28
C TYR A 51 0.19 6.69 10.35
N LEU A 52 0.98 7.67 9.95
CA LEU A 52 1.81 8.51 10.81
C LEU A 52 1.27 9.92 10.73
N ALA A 53 0.61 10.36 11.80
CA ALA A 53 -0.03 11.67 11.85
C ALA A 53 1.00 12.79 11.67
N PRO A 54 0.68 13.88 10.97
CA PRO A 54 -0.62 14.14 10.33
C PRO A 54 -0.74 13.62 8.90
N ASN A 55 0.36 13.30 8.21
CA ASN A 55 0.39 13.44 6.75
C ASN A 55 1.21 12.36 6.01
N THR A 56 1.54 11.23 6.66
CA THR A 56 2.27 10.13 6.01
C THR A 56 1.53 8.81 6.18
N VAL A 57 1.42 8.03 5.10
CA VAL A 57 0.86 6.68 5.10
C VAL A 57 1.86 5.73 4.47
N VAL A 58 2.13 4.60 5.11
CA VAL A 58 2.90 3.49 4.55
C VAL A 58 1.94 2.35 4.25
N ILE A 59 1.96 1.84 3.03
CA ILE A 59 1.13 0.71 2.59
C ILE A 59 2.03 -0.45 2.25
N TYR A 60 1.74 -1.62 2.81
CA TYR A 60 2.41 -2.87 2.51
C TYR A 60 1.41 -3.92 2.05
N ASP A 61 1.53 -4.37 0.81
CA ASP A 61 0.71 -5.45 0.28
C ASP A 61 1.52 -6.72 0.07
N ARG A 62 0.99 -7.86 0.54
CA ARG A 62 1.46 -9.20 0.20
C ARG A 62 0.48 -9.78 -0.80
N VAL A 63 0.97 -10.08 -2.01
CA VAL A 63 0.14 -10.64 -3.06
C VAL A 63 0.86 -11.85 -3.66
N ALA A 64 0.23 -13.01 -3.59
CA ALA A 64 0.72 -14.21 -4.25
C ALA A 64 -0.28 -14.66 -5.31
N SER A 65 0.21 -14.76 -6.54
CA SER A 65 -0.55 -15.30 -7.66
C SER A 65 0.35 -16.14 -8.58
N THR A 66 -0.26 -16.94 -9.46
CA THR A 66 0.48 -17.74 -10.45
C THR A 66 1.13 -16.85 -11.53
N GLY A 67 2.22 -17.32 -12.13
CA GLY A 67 3.05 -16.54 -13.06
C GLY A 67 2.39 -16.17 -14.40
N ASN A 68 1.23 -16.75 -14.74
CA ASN A 68 0.44 -16.39 -15.92
C ASN A 68 -0.50 -15.18 -15.66
N THR A 69 -0.45 -14.61 -14.44
CA THR A 69 -1.22 -13.42 -14.07
C THR A 69 -0.37 -12.16 -14.15
N THR A 70 -1.06 -11.03 -14.00
CA THR A 70 -0.46 -9.71 -13.84
C THR A 70 -1.08 -9.14 -12.58
N GLN A 71 -0.24 -8.62 -11.70
CA GLN A 71 -0.67 -7.93 -10.48
C GLN A 71 -0.57 -6.43 -10.71
N THR A 72 -1.56 -5.69 -10.23
CA THR A 72 -1.57 -4.23 -10.34
C THR A 72 -2.01 -3.65 -9.00
N TRP A 73 -1.15 -2.85 -8.41
CA TRP A 73 -1.53 -1.94 -7.34
C TRP A 73 -2.09 -0.67 -7.97
N GLY A 74 -3.26 -0.22 -7.53
CA GLY A 74 -3.97 0.92 -8.10
C GLY A 74 -4.31 1.97 -7.05
N LEU A 75 -4.15 3.25 -7.39
CA LEU A 75 -4.64 4.39 -6.60
C LEU A 75 -5.45 5.33 -7.48
N VAL A 76 -6.74 5.43 -7.19
CA VAL A 76 -7.68 6.33 -7.88
C VAL A 76 -7.55 7.75 -7.32
N SER A 77 -7.60 8.75 -8.19
CA SER A 77 -7.52 10.17 -7.84
C SER A 77 -8.31 11.05 -8.81
N PRO A 78 -8.88 12.18 -8.35
CA PRO A 78 -9.43 13.19 -9.26
C PRO A 78 -8.36 13.96 -10.05
N ILE A 79 -7.11 13.94 -9.59
CA ILE A 79 -5.98 14.67 -10.19
C ILE A 79 -5.11 13.70 -10.97
N GLN A 80 -4.67 14.10 -12.17
CA GLN A 80 -3.72 13.31 -12.96
C GLN A 80 -2.35 13.30 -12.26
N PRO A 81 -1.83 12.13 -11.84
CA PRO A 81 -0.48 12.05 -11.32
C PRO A 81 0.57 12.27 -12.40
N GLN A 82 1.65 12.97 -12.05
CA GLN A 82 2.88 13.05 -12.83
C GLN A 82 3.84 11.98 -12.33
N VAL A 83 4.22 11.03 -13.19
CA VAL A 83 5.11 9.91 -12.84
C VAL A 83 6.54 10.21 -13.27
N SER A 84 7.48 10.07 -12.35
CA SER A 84 8.92 10.16 -12.60
C SER A 84 9.64 9.04 -11.85
N GLY A 85 10.06 8.01 -12.58
CA GLY A 85 10.68 6.83 -12.00
C GLY A 85 9.74 6.11 -11.02
N ALA A 86 10.16 6.00 -9.76
CA ALA A 86 9.39 5.34 -8.71
C ALA A 86 8.42 6.29 -7.96
N THR A 87 8.37 7.56 -8.33
CA THR A 87 7.54 8.57 -7.66
C THR A 87 6.43 9.06 -8.58
N ALA A 88 5.21 9.07 -8.05
CA ALA A 88 4.06 9.74 -8.65
C ALA A 88 3.67 10.96 -7.81
N THR A 89 3.48 12.11 -8.44
CA THR A 89 3.10 13.36 -7.76
C THR A 89 1.71 13.80 -8.21
N PHE A 90 0.82 13.97 -7.24
CA PHE A 90 -0.54 14.49 -7.43
C PHE A 90 -0.54 15.93 -6.90
N ALA A 91 -0.57 16.91 -7.81
CA ALA A 91 -0.48 18.32 -7.47
C ALA A 91 -1.86 19.01 -7.63
N GLY A 92 -2.46 19.39 -6.51
CA GLY A 92 -3.62 20.28 -6.45
C GLY A 92 -3.33 21.43 -5.47
N ASP A 93 -4.31 21.80 -4.65
CA ASP A 93 -4.09 22.76 -3.55
C ASP A 93 -3.10 22.22 -2.50
N HIS A 94 -3.11 20.90 -2.33
CA HIS A 94 -2.11 20.13 -1.59
C HIS A 94 -1.37 19.19 -2.54
N THR A 95 -0.17 18.76 -2.14
CA THR A 95 0.63 17.82 -2.93
C THR A 95 0.73 16.48 -2.23
N MET A 96 0.28 15.41 -2.90
CA MET A 96 0.58 14.04 -2.46
C MET A 96 1.67 13.45 -3.35
N LYS A 97 2.73 12.91 -2.73
CA LYS A 97 3.74 12.09 -3.38
C LYS A 97 3.54 10.64 -2.99
N VAL A 98 3.43 9.76 -3.98
CA VAL A 98 3.47 8.31 -3.80
C VAL A 98 4.85 7.84 -4.24
N THR A 99 5.64 7.31 -3.32
CA THR A 99 6.94 6.69 -3.60
C THR A 99 6.79 5.18 -3.50
N ARG A 100 7.00 4.48 -4.61
CA ARG A 100 7.11 3.01 -4.63
C ARG A 100 8.51 2.59 -4.22
N LEU A 101 8.62 1.89 -3.11
CA LEU A 101 9.87 1.34 -2.59
C LEU A 101 10.09 -0.11 -3.03
N ALA A 102 9.00 -0.89 -3.10
CA ALA A 102 9.03 -2.26 -3.61
C ALA A 102 7.73 -2.60 -4.38
N PRO A 103 7.77 -3.54 -5.33
CA PRO A 103 8.99 -4.08 -5.93
C PRO A 103 9.59 -3.04 -6.88
N SER A 104 10.91 -2.88 -6.91
CA SER A 104 11.59 -1.85 -7.72
C SER A 104 11.35 -2.03 -9.23
N ALA A 105 11.17 -3.27 -9.68
CA ALA A 105 10.95 -3.63 -11.08
C ALA A 105 9.55 -3.31 -11.62
N ALA A 106 8.57 -2.92 -10.78
CA ALA A 106 7.23 -2.62 -11.28
C ALA A 106 7.25 -1.47 -12.30
N SER A 107 6.39 -1.54 -13.30
CA SER A 107 6.14 -0.40 -14.19
C SER A 107 5.08 0.51 -13.59
N ALA A 108 5.23 1.82 -13.74
CA ALA A 108 4.22 2.79 -13.35
C ALA A 108 3.52 3.36 -14.59
N SER A 109 2.19 3.43 -14.55
CA SER A 109 1.37 4.03 -15.61
C SER A 109 0.19 4.79 -15.02
N VAL A 110 -0.44 5.63 -15.85
CA VAL A 110 -1.62 6.42 -15.46
C VAL A 110 -2.75 6.10 -16.42
N TYR A 111 -3.85 5.62 -15.89
CA TYR A 111 -5.08 5.36 -16.62
C TYR A 111 -6.02 6.57 -16.52
N ASP A 112 -6.47 7.09 -17.66
CA ASP A 112 -7.54 8.09 -17.73
C ASP A 112 -8.89 7.38 -17.73
N PHE A 113 -9.72 7.62 -16.72
CA PHE A 113 -11.05 7.01 -16.68
C PHE A 113 -11.95 7.47 -17.83
N LYS A 114 -11.69 8.63 -18.47
CA LYS A 114 -12.43 9.08 -19.67
C LYS A 114 -12.19 8.20 -20.90
N ALA A 115 -11.21 7.30 -20.86
CA ALA A 115 -11.04 6.29 -21.89
C ALA A 115 -12.20 5.26 -21.91
N ASP A 116 -12.98 5.19 -20.83
CA ASP A 116 -14.17 4.37 -20.69
C ASP A 116 -15.43 5.24 -20.60
N SER A 117 -16.46 4.91 -21.39
CA SER A 117 -17.69 5.69 -21.50
C SER A 117 -18.51 5.77 -20.21
N ASP A 118 -18.30 4.83 -19.29
CA ASP A 118 -19.02 4.76 -18.02
C ASP A 118 -18.55 5.83 -17.02
N TYR A 119 -17.37 6.41 -17.24
CA TYR A 119 -16.79 7.40 -16.33
C TYR A 119 -16.74 8.79 -16.96
N LYS A 120 -16.89 9.82 -16.12
CA LYS A 120 -16.87 11.23 -16.55
C LYS A 120 -15.53 11.93 -16.34
N ASN A 121 -14.76 11.51 -15.35
CA ASN A 121 -13.46 12.07 -15.02
C ASN A 121 -12.70 11.15 -14.06
N GLY A 122 -11.45 11.50 -13.80
CA GLY A 122 -10.58 10.86 -12.81
C GLY A 122 -9.45 10.08 -13.44
N TRP A 123 -8.52 9.68 -12.60
CA TRP A 123 -7.30 9.00 -13.00
C TRP A 123 -7.01 7.84 -12.04
N ARG A 124 -6.29 6.84 -12.51
CA ARG A 124 -5.73 5.78 -11.67
C ARG A 124 -4.24 5.66 -11.91
N LEU A 125 -3.44 5.78 -10.85
CA LEU A 125 -2.04 5.39 -10.85
C LEU A 125 -1.98 3.87 -10.73
N ASP A 126 -1.29 3.22 -11.65
CA ASP A 126 -1.05 1.79 -11.64
C ASP A 126 0.44 1.49 -11.43
N ALA A 127 0.73 0.55 -10.53
CA ALA A 127 2.03 -0.10 -10.42
C ALA A 127 1.87 -1.59 -10.73
N THR A 128 2.49 -2.05 -11.82
CA THR A 128 2.23 -3.36 -12.42
C THR A 128 3.45 -4.28 -12.36
N MET A 129 3.21 -5.55 -12.02
CA MET A 129 4.19 -6.64 -12.06
C MET A 129 3.61 -7.89 -12.70
N ALA A 130 4.49 -8.76 -13.19
CA ALA A 130 4.13 -10.15 -13.43
C ALA A 130 3.66 -10.83 -12.13
N GLY A 131 2.75 -11.80 -12.28
CA GLY A 131 2.30 -12.65 -11.19
C GLY A 131 3.46 -13.38 -10.51
N GLY A 132 3.25 -13.74 -9.25
CA GLY A 132 4.26 -14.35 -8.38
C GLY A 132 4.04 -13.93 -6.93
N ASP A 133 5.04 -14.14 -6.10
CA ASP A 133 5.06 -13.70 -4.69
C ASP A 133 5.60 -12.27 -4.60
N GLN A 134 4.73 -11.26 -4.67
CA GLN A 134 5.11 -9.85 -4.71
C GLN A 134 4.88 -9.14 -3.38
N ARG A 135 5.75 -8.18 -3.08
CA ARG A 135 5.64 -7.25 -1.95
C ARG A 135 5.59 -5.83 -2.48
N TYR A 136 4.43 -5.20 -2.35
CA TYR A 136 4.28 -3.79 -2.71
C TYR A 136 4.47 -2.95 -1.46
N LEU A 137 5.45 -2.06 -1.48
CA LEU A 137 5.70 -1.11 -0.40
C LEU A 137 5.63 0.29 -0.98
N HIS A 138 4.68 1.08 -0.49
CA HIS A 138 4.47 2.46 -0.91
C HIS A 138 4.47 3.40 0.29
N VAL A 139 5.06 4.58 0.10
CA VAL A 139 4.91 5.71 1.03
C VAL A 139 4.10 6.79 0.33
N LEU A 140 2.99 7.18 0.95
CA LEU A 140 2.18 8.33 0.58
C LEU A 140 2.56 9.46 1.53
N SER A 141 3.10 10.55 0.99
CA SER A 141 3.48 11.75 1.74
C SER A 141 2.71 12.96 1.24
N ILE A 142 2.00 13.62 2.16
CA ILE A 142 1.24 14.84 1.87
C ILE A 142 2.08 16.05 2.29
N ASP A 143 2.17 17.05 1.42
CA ASP A 143 2.86 18.32 1.62
C ASP A 143 4.31 18.19 2.10
N GLY A 144 5.00 17.14 1.64
CA GLY A 144 6.39 16.90 2.00
C GLY A 144 6.60 16.41 3.44
N ALA A 145 5.58 15.81 4.06
CA ALA A 145 5.65 15.31 5.43
C ALA A 145 6.72 14.23 5.65
N ALA A 146 7.10 13.48 4.62
CA ALA A 146 8.25 12.58 4.62
C ALA A 146 9.34 13.21 3.72
N THR A 147 10.42 13.67 4.35
CA THR A 147 11.50 14.41 3.68
C THR A 147 12.58 13.47 3.13
N GLN A 148 12.71 12.29 3.73
CA GLN A 148 13.55 11.20 3.24
C GLN A 148 12.85 9.87 3.44
N THR A 149 12.98 8.97 2.47
CA THR A 149 12.44 7.60 2.53
C THR A 149 13.47 6.64 1.94
N THR A 150 13.86 5.61 2.70
CA THR A 150 14.83 4.59 2.29
C THR A 150 14.25 3.21 2.52
N ALA A 151 14.20 2.38 1.49
CA ALA A 151 13.72 1.02 1.61
C ALA A 151 14.66 0.13 2.44
N ILE A 152 14.09 -0.77 3.22
CA ILE A 152 14.75 -1.90 3.88
C ILE A 152 14.28 -3.14 3.13
N GLY A 153 15.04 -3.54 2.12
CA GLY A 153 14.66 -4.64 1.23
C GLY A 153 13.27 -4.43 0.60
N ASP A 154 12.46 -5.48 0.59
CA ASP A 154 11.07 -5.48 0.14
C ASP A 154 10.07 -5.50 1.29
N THR A 155 10.51 -5.24 2.53
CA THR A 155 9.71 -5.41 3.75
C THR A 155 9.64 -4.20 4.64
N GLY A 156 10.45 -3.16 4.43
CA GLY A 156 10.45 -2.04 5.35
C GLY A 156 10.91 -0.73 4.76
N VAL A 157 10.82 0.30 5.58
CA VAL A 157 11.21 1.67 5.24
C VAL A 157 11.74 2.39 6.47
N THR A 158 12.82 3.15 6.30
CA THR A 158 13.23 4.21 7.21
C THR A 158 12.87 5.57 6.60
N MET A 159 12.32 6.47 7.42
CA MET A 159 11.87 7.79 7.02
C MET A 159 12.32 8.86 8.01
N GLN A 160 12.70 10.01 7.48
CA GLN A 160 12.74 11.27 8.22
C GLN A 160 11.46 12.03 7.93
N LEU A 161 10.73 12.39 8.98
CA LEU A 161 9.52 13.21 8.87
C LEU A 161 9.85 14.69 9.05
N ALA A 162 9.01 15.56 8.46
CA ALA A 162 9.17 17.01 8.51
C ALA A 162 9.01 17.60 9.92
N ASP A 163 8.34 16.87 10.82
CA ASP A 163 8.20 17.23 12.24
C ASP A 163 9.41 16.82 13.11
N GLY A 164 10.46 16.26 12.48
CA GLY A 164 11.70 15.86 13.13
C GLY A 164 11.76 14.40 13.54
N ARG A 165 10.64 13.66 13.53
CA ARG A 165 10.64 12.24 13.91
C ARG A 165 11.42 11.37 12.92
N ASN A 166 12.16 10.41 13.45
CA ASN A 166 12.76 9.32 12.70
C ASN A 166 11.91 8.06 12.87
N VAL A 167 11.45 7.50 11.76
CA VAL A 167 10.55 6.34 11.77
C VAL A 167 11.15 5.20 10.96
N THR A 168 11.22 4.02 11.55
CA THR A 168 11.51 2.76 10.84
C THR A 168 10.31 1.84 10.99
N ILE A 169 9.82 1.27 9.89
CA ILE A 169 8.78 0.23 9.89
C ILE A 169 9.33 -0.96 9.12
N GLU A 170 9.30 -2.14 9.72
CA GLU A 170 9.69 -3.39 9.09
C GLU A 170 8.55 -4.41 9.25
N PHE A 171 7.89 -4.71 8.13
CA PHE A 171 6.80 -5.67 8.04
C PHE A 171 7.32 -7.11 8.00
N SER A 172 6.56 -8.02 8.58
CA SER A 172 6.81 -9.46 8.49
C SER A 172 6.57 -9.92 7.06
N ARG A 173 7.57 -10.45 6.36
CA ARG A 173 7.43 -10.74 4.92
C ARG A 173 6.27 -11.66 4.56
N ASN A 174 5.95 -12.65 5.42
CA ASN A 174 5.06 -13.76 5.07
C ASN A 174 3.75 -13.81 5.86
N THR A 175 3.58 -12.95 6.86
CA THR A 175 2.39 -12.91 7.70
C THR A 175 2.09 -11.46 8.06
N PRO A 176 0.83 -11.08 8.31
CA PRO A 176 0.50 -9.78 8.89
C PRO A 176 1.26 -9.54 10.20
N GLY A 177 1.70 -8.30 10.40
CA GLY A 177 2.46 -7.84 11.54
C GLY A 177 3.72 -7.08 11.15
N ALA A 178 4.15 -6.14 11.98
CA ALA A 178 5.34 -5.34 11.78
C ALA A 178 6.04 -4.96 13.10
N SER A 179 7.28 -4.50 12.99
CA SER A 179 7.95 -3.73 14.04
C SER A 179 8.03 -2.28 13.60
N MET A 180 7.66 -1.34 14.46
CA MET A 180 7.79 0.09 14.20
C MET A 180 8.62 0.76 15.27
N THR A 181 9.64 1.51 14.87
CA THR A 181 10.47 2.33 15.76
C THR A 181 10.23 3.80 15.44
N ILE A 182 9.82 4.59 16.44
CA ILE A 182 9.73 6.05 16.35
C ILE A 182 10.70 6.65 17.38
N ASP A 183 11.68 7.42 16.92
CA ASP A 183 12.70 8.08 17.76
C ASP A 183 13.35 7.13 18.78
N GLY A 184 13.65 5.90 18.34
CA GLY A 184 14.27 4.85 19.16
C GLY A 184 13.30 4.05 20.04
N THR A 185 12.01 4.42 20.12
CA THR A 185 10.99 3.61 20.80
C THR A 185 10.37 2.61 19.84
N THR A 186 10.51 1.32 20.13
CA THR A 186 9.97 0.24 19.30
C THR A 186 8.63 -0.27 19.83
N THR A 187 7.67 -0.43 18.93
CA THR A 187 6.35 -1.01 19.15
C THR A 187 6.15 -2.19 18.20
N ALA A 188 5.72 -3.33 18.75
CA ALA A 188 5.27 -4.46 17.95
C ALA A 188 3.83 -4.20 17.46
N LEU A 189 3.60 -4.37 16.16
CA LEU A 189 2.31 -4.26 15.51
C LEU A 189 1.86 -5.67 15.17
N THR A 190 1.17 -6.35 16.08
CA THR A 190 0.86 -7.78 15.95
C THR A 190 -0.41 -8.03 15.14
N ALA A 191 -0.64 -9.29 14.77
CA ALA A 191 -1.90 -9.73 14.17
C ALA A 191 -3.01 -9.87 15.24
N THR A 192 -3.37 -8.74 15.84
CA THR A 192 -4.39 -8.63 16.89
C THR A 192 -5.16 -7.32 16.72
N VAL A 193 -6.44 -7.32 17.09
CA VAL A 193 -7.32 -6.16 16.94
C VAL A 193 -7.55 -5.52 18.30
N ASP A 194 -7.02 -4.32 18.49
CA ASP A 194 -7.28 -3.51 19.69
C ASP A 194 -8.74 -3.01 19.70
N THR A 195 -9.28 -2.85 20.90
CA THR A 195 -10.50 -2.06 21.09
C THR A 195 -10.13 -0.59 21.07
N LEU A 196 -10.66 0.17 20.11
CA LEU A 196 -10.45 1.62 20.05
C LEU A 196 -11.43 2.33 21.00
N PRO A 197 -11.03 3.44 21.65
CA PRO A 197 -11.94 4.29 22.39
C PRO A 197 -12.99 4.88 21.43
N GLU A 198 -14.23 4.91 21.89
CA GLU A 198 -15.38 5.55 21.21
C GLU A 198 -15.29 7.08 21.23
#